data_AF-A0A396S3K9-F1
#
_entry.id   AF-A0A396S3K9-F1
#
_cell.length_a   1.000
_cell.length_b   1.000
_cell.length_c   1.000
_cell.angle_alpha   90.00
_cell.angle_beta   90.00
_cell.angle_gamma   90.00
#
_symmetry.space_group_name_H-M   'P 1'
#
loop_
_entity.id
_entity.type
_entity.pdbx_description
1 polymer ?
#
loop_
_entity_poly.entity_id
_entity_poly.type
_entity_poly.pdbx_seq_one_letter_code
_entity_poly.pdbx_strand_id
1 'polypeptide(L)'
;MLLKKISLILFLTLISIGLLSCQQNSVSTNIENNSLTIGMIVAKEEARILVVAGATPEDITNLTTQEIIKKYEDGAWFTINQEELGQDLKVGMKVNVWYDTMDSSLPGSGNVTKIEIL
;
A
#
# COMPACT_ATOMS: atom_id res chain seq x y z
N MET A 1 -39.03 -23.67 44.74
CA MET A 1 -37.55 -23.76 44.65
C MET A 1 -37.02 -24.31 43.30
N LEU A 2 -37.85 -24.36 42.24
CA LEU A 2 -37.47 -24.85 40.90
C LEU A 2 -37.27 -23.73 39.86
N LEU A 3 -37.85 -22.53 40.05
CA LEU A 3 -37.68 -21.42 39.10
C LEU A 3 -36.31 -20.73 39.15
N LYS A 4 -35.54 -20.87 40.24
CA LYS A 4 -34.18 -20.30 40.33
C LYS A 4 -33.12 -21.13 39.61
N LYS A 5 -33.41 -22.41 39.31
CA LYS A 5 -32.48 -23.31 38.61
C LYS A 5 -32.55 -23.18 37.09
N ILE A 6 -33.66 -22.69 36.56
CA ILE A 6 -33.85 -22.47 35.12
C ILE A 6 -33.04 -21.25 34.63
N SER A 7 -32.85 -20.25 35.50
CA SER A 7 -32.05 -19.06 35.18
C SER A 7 -30.55 -19.33 35.00
N LEU A 8 -30.01 -20.40 35.60
CA LEU A 8 -28.58 -20.71 35.52
C LEU A 8 -28.21 -21.47 34.23
N ILE A 9 -29.16 -22.20 33.65
CA ILE A 9 -28.93 -23.04 32.47
C ILE A 9 -28.92 -22.20 31.18
N LEU A 10 -29.68 -21.09 31.15
CA LEU A 10 -29.77 -20.21 29.98
C LEU A 10 -28.46 -19.42 29.70
N PHE A 11 -27.61 -19.23 30.72
CA PHE A 11 -26.38 -18.45 30.58
C PHE A 11 -25.20 -19.27 30.00
N LEU A 12 -25.28 -20.61 30.04
CA LEU A 12 -24.17 -21.49 29.67
C LEU A 12 -24.10 -21.82 28.16
N THR A 13 -25.18 -21.59 27.41
CA THR A 13 -25.26 -21.95 25.98
C THR A 13 -24.81 -20.85 25.01
N LEU A 14 -24.41 -19.66 25.52
CA LEU A 14 -23.99 -18.52 24.70
C LEU A 14 -22.47 -18.48 24.43
N ILE A 15 -21.69 -19.45 24.93
CA ILE A 15 -20.22 -19.43 24.87
C ILE A 15 -19.64 -20.33 23.74
N SER A 16 -20.46 -21.11 23.02
CA SER A 16 -19.96 -22.13 22.09
C SER A 16 -19.86 -21.74 20.61
N ILE A 17 -20.09 -20.48 20.23
CA ILE A 17 -19.92 -20.01 18.83
C ILE A 17 -18.67 -19.14 18.74
N GLY A 18 -17.50 -19.75 18.92
CA GLY A 18 -16.24 -19.01 18.96
C GLY A 18 -15.05 -19.64 18.24
N LEU A 19 -15.19 -20.79 17.57
CA LEU A 19 -14.05 -21.46 16.93
C LEU A 19 -14.41 -22.07 15.58
N LEU A 20 -14.79 -21.23 14.62
CA LEU A 20 -14.49 -21.48 13.21
C LEU A 20 -13.15 -20.79 12.93
N SER A 21 -12.06 -21.51 13.20
CA SER A 21 -10.73 -21.13 12.74
C SER A 21 -10.75 -21.05 11.22
N CYS A 22 -10.41 -19.88 10.69
CA CYS A 22 -10.02 -19.72 9.30
C CYS A 22 -8.82 -20.64 9.03
N GLN A 23 -9.06 -21.76 8.34
CA GLN A 23 -8.01 -22.56 7.76
C GLN A 23 -7.49 -21.80 6.54
N GLN A 24 -6.56 -20.88 6.77
CA GLN A 24 -5.90 -20.15 5.70
C GLN A 24 -4.89 -21.10 5.07
N ASN A 25 -5.25 -21.62 3.90
CA ASN A 25 -4.36 -22.37 3.02
C ASN A 25 -3.17 -21.46 2.67
N SER A 26 -2.09 -21.53 3.43
CA SER A 26 -0.81 -20.97 3.03
C SER A 26 -0.25 -21.88 1.94
N VAL A 27 -0.70 -21.62 0.71
CA VAL A 27 0.10 -21.96 -0.47
C VAL A 27 1.44 -21.27 -0.26
N SER A 28 2.51 -22.05 -0.05
CA SER A 28 3.88 -21.57 -0.12
C SER A 28 4.18 -21.16 -1.56
N THR A 29 3.68 -20.00 -1.96
CA THR A 29 4.42 -19.17 -2.91
C THR A 29 5.61 -18.61 -2.15
N ASN A 30 6.80 -18.60 -2.76
CA ASN A 30 7.90 -17.77 -2.29
C ASN A 30 7.40 -16.32 -2.31
N ILE A 31 6.83 -15.86 -1.20
CA ILE A 31 6.46 -14.45 -1.03
C ILE A 31 7.77 -13.75 -0.70
N GLU A 32 8.44 -13.24 -1.73
CA GLU A 32 9.25 -12.03 -1.54
C GLU A 32 8.33 -11.01 -0.88
N ASN A 33 8.64 -10.61 0.35
CA ASN A 33 7.86 -9.65 1.12
C ASN A 33 8.07 -8.22 0.59
N ASN A 34 7.91 -8.03 -0.71
CA ASN A 34 8.06 -6.71 -1.32
C ASN A 34 6.75 -5.94 -1.12
N SER A 35 6.86 -4.81 -0.44
CA SER A 35 5.75 -3.88 -0.24
C SER A 35 5.37 -3.23 -1.58
N LEU A 36 4.10 -2.86 -1.75
CA LEU A 36 3.56 -2.32 -3.01
C LEU A 36 2.93 -0.94 -2.78
N THR A 37 3.33 0.03 -3.60
CA THR A 37 2.67 1.33 -3.74
C THR A 37 2.05 1.45 -5.13
N ILE A 38 0.81 1.92 -5.20
CA ILE A 38 0.09 2.18 -6.45
C ILE A 38 -0.19 3.67 -6.54
N GLY A 39 0.24 4.32 -7.62
CA GLY A 39 0.03 5.76 -7.76
C GLY A 39 0.43 6.31 -9.11
N MET A 40 0.40 7.63 -9.23
CA MET A 40 0.81 8.34 -10.43
C MET A 40 2.20 8.95 -10.24
N ILE A 41 3.05 8.90 -11.27
CA ILE A 41 4.33 9.60 -11.29
C ILE A 41 4.06 11.10 -11.44
N VAL A 42 4.36 11.89 -10.41
CA VAL A 42 4.13 13.35 -10.39
C VAL A 42 5.42 14.16 -10.52
N ALA A 43 6.58 13.51 -10.35
CA ALA A 43 7.89 14.05 -10.68
C ALA A 43 8.86 12.94 -11.07
N LYS A 44 9.81 13.25 -11.96
CA LYS A 44 10.93 12.39 -12.34
C LYS A 44 12.21 13.20 -12.27
N GLU A 45 13.19 12.65 -11.58
CA GLU A 45 14.58 13.11 -11.53
C GLU A 45 15.49 12.00 -12.05
N GLU A 46 16.79 12.27 -12.26
CA GLU A 46 17.74 11.37 -12.95
C GLU A 46 17.60 9.90 -12.55
N ALA A 47 17.62 9.60 -11.25
CA ALA A 47 17.51 8.24 -10.71
C ALA A 47 16.32 8.05 -9.76
N ARG A 48 15.33 8.94 -9.78
CA ARG A 48 14.23 8.93 -8.79
C ARG A 48 12.89 9.29 -9.41
N ILE A 49 11.83 8.67 -8.93
CA ILE A 49 10.45 9.07 -9.25
C ILE A 49 9.68 9.39 -7.98
N LEU A 50 8.79 10.37 -8.04
CA LEU A 50 7.82 10.63 -6.99
C LEU A 50 6.48 10.06 -7.41
N VAL A 51 5.99 9.10 -6.64
CA VAL A 51 4.69 8.47 -6.85
C VAL A 51 3.73 8.92 -5.77
N VAL A 52 2.54 9.37 -6.18
CA VAL A 52 1.50 9.84 -5.27
C VAL A 52 0.22 9.05 -5.51
N ALA A 53 -0.32 8.47 -4.45
CA ALA A 53 -1.59 7.76 -4.50
C ALA A 53 -2.76 8.75 -4.69
N GLY A 54 -3.69 8.43 -5.58
CA GLY A 54 -4.89 9.26 -5.83
C GLY A 54 -4.67 10.54 -6.65
N ALA A 55 -3.42 10.87 -7.01
CA ALA A 55 -3.14 11.96 -7.95
C ALA A 55 -3.71 11.66 -9.34
N THR A 56 -4.19 12.71 -10.01
CA THR A 56 -4.84 12.63 -11.32
C THR A 56 -4.03 13.35 -12.41
N PRO A 57 -4.31 13.09 -13.70
CA PRO A 57 -3.69 13.84 -14.80
C PRO A 57 -3.98 15.35 -14.75
N GLU A 58 -5.15 15.74 -14.24
CA GLU A 58 -5.52 17.15 -14.04
C GLU A 58 -4.64 17.81 -12.97
N ASP A 59 -4.31 17.09 -11.89
CA ASP A 59 -3.42 17.63 -10.85
C ASP A 59 -2.04 17.93 -11.41
N ILE A 60 -1.49 17.02 -12.23
CA ILE A 60 -0.17 17.20 -12.86
C ILE A 60 -0.15 18.41 -13.80
N THR A 61 -1.29 18.71 -14.43
CA THR A 61 -1.40 19.84 -15.37
C THR A 61 -1.56 21.17 -14.63
N ASN A 62 -2.24 21.16 -13.49
CA ASN A 62 -2.72 22.38 -12.83
C ASN A 62 -1.96 22.75 -11.54
N LEU A 63 -1.23 21.80 -10.95
CA LEU A 63 -0.57 21.96 -9.66
C LEU A 63 0.94 21.71 -9.78
N THR A 64 1.71 22.40 -8.96
CA THR A 64 3.12 22.08 -8.76
C THR A 64 3.27 20.76 -7.98
N THR A 65 4.41 20.10 -8.12
CA THR A 65 4.73 18.89 -7.35
C THR A 65 4.54 19.07 -5.84
N GLN A 66 4.90 20.23 -5.29
CA GLN A 66 4.74 20.53 -3.86
C GLN A 66 3.27 20.68 -3.45
N GLU A 67 2.44 21.28 -4.30
CA GLU A 67 1.00 21.36 -4.06
C GLU A 67 0.34 19.99 -4.12
N ILE A 68 0.80 19.11 -5.02
CA ILE A 68 0.33 17.72 -5.09
C ILE A 68 0.72 16.95 -3.82
N ILE A 69 1.98 17.03 -3.38
CA ILE A 69 2.42 16.40 -2.12
C ILE A 69 1.55 16.87 -0.95
N LYS A 70 1.32 18.18 -0.84
CA LYS A 70 0.50 18.77 0.23
C LYS A 70 -0.96 18.37 0.15
N LYS A 71 -1.52 18.21 -1.05
CA LYS A 71 -2.92 17.84 -1.28
C LYS A 71 -3.22 16.40 -0.83
N TYR A 72 -2.29 15.48 -1.08
CA TYR A 72 -2.52 14.05 -0.86
C TYR A 72 -1.90 13.50 0.43
N GLU A 73 -0.88 14.18 0.99
CA GLU A 73 -0.15 13.74 2.19
C GLU A 73 0.46 12.31 2.09
N ASP A 74 0.45 11.71 0.89
CA ASP A 74 0.80 10.31 0.65
C ASP A 74 1.65 10.15 -0.63
N GLY A 75 2.82 10.79 -0.60
CA GLY A 75 3.82 10.70 -1.65
C GLY A 75 5.03 9.88 -1.19
N ALA A 76 5.64 9.15 -2.12
CA ALA A 76 6.89 8.45 -1.89
C ALA A 76 7.88 8.65 -3.04
N TRP A 77 9.12 9.01 -2.67
CA TRP A 77 10.26 9.03 -3.57
C TRP A 77 10.85 7.63 -3.68
N PHE A 78 10.99 7.17 -4.92
CA PHE A 78 11.50 5.85 -5.24
C PHE A 78 12.79 5.98 -6.04
N THR A 79 13.89 5.51 -5.45
CA THR A 79 15.21 5.47 -6.12
C THR A 79 15.27 4.24 -7.02
N ILE A 80 15.65 4.47 -8.28
CA ILE A 80 15.78 3.46 -9.31
C ILE A 80 17.26 3.13 -9.48
N ASN A 81 17.68 1.97 -8.96
CA ASN A 81 19.08 1.53 -8.99
C ASN A 81 19.48 0.83 -10.29
N GLN A 82 18.49 0.44 -11.11
CA GLN A 82 18.65 -0.24 -12.39
C GLN A 82 18.15 0.68 -13.49
N GLU A 83 19.05 1.18 -14.34
CA GLU A 83 18.75 2.19 -15.35
C GLU A 83 17.62 1.75 -16.29
N GLU A 84 17.58 0.46 -16.65
CA GLU A 84 16.55 -0.15 -17.49
C GLU A 84 15.13 0.01 -16.93
N LEU A 85 14.94 0.05 -15.60
CA LEU A 85 13.63 0.24 -14.98
C LEU A 85 13.13 1.68 -15.13
N GLY A 86 14.03 2.65 -15.36
CA GLY A 86 13.73 4.08 -15.39
C GLY A 86 13.56 4.69 -16.78
N GLN A 87 13.92 3.99 -17.84
CA GLN A 87 13.98 4.56 -19.21
C GLN A 87 12.59 4.97 -19.71
N ASP A 88 11.59 4.10 -19.54
CA ASP A 88 10.24 4.30 -20.08
C ASP A 88 9.33 5.14 -19.17
N LEU A 89 9.76 5.42 -17.93
CA LEU A 89 8.95 6.13 -16.95
C LEU A 89 8.85 7.62 -17.27
N LYS A 90 7.63 8.14 -17.21
CA LYS A 90 7.29 9.54 -17.47
C LYS A 90 6.29 10.03 -16.44
N VAL A 91 6.34 11.34 -16.16
CA VAL A 91 5.32 12.04 -15.38
C VAL A 91 3.95 11.82 -16.04
N GLY A 92 2.93 11.54 -15.22
CA GLY A 92 1.57 11.22 -15.67
C GLY A 92 1.27 9.73 -15.80
N MET A 93 2.29 8.86 -15.79
CA MET A 93 2.06 7.42 -15.83
C MET A 93 1.56 6.91 -14.48
N LYS A 94 0.58 6.01 -14.53
CA LYS A 94 0.16 5.24 -13.36
C LYS A 94 1.05 4.00 -13.26
N VAL A 95 1.53 3.71 -12.06
CA VAL A 95 2.49 2.63 -11.82
C VAL A 95 2.18 1.85 -10.55
N ASN A 96 2.56 0.57 -10.57
CA ASN A 96 2.81 -0.25 -9.39
C ASN A 96 4.31 -0.20 -9.08
N VAL A 97 4.68 0.10 -7.84
CA VAL A 97 6.08 0.13 -7.38
C VAL A 97 6.26 -0.84 -6.23
N TRP A 98 7.16 -1.81 -6.40
CA TRP A 98 7.59 -2.72 -5.34
C TRP A 98 8.88 -2.22 -4.69
N TYR A 99 8.96 -2.36 -3.37
CA TYR A 99 10.11 -1.92 -2.57
C TYR A 99 10.27 -2.79 -1.31
N ASP A 100 11.49 -2.81 -0.76
CA ASP A 100 11.80 -3.60 0.45
C ASP A 100 11.47 -2.83 1.73
N THR A 101 11.93 -1.58 1.81
CA THR A 101 11.77 -0.71 2.99
C THR A 101 11.48 0.73 2.57
N MET A 102 10.74 1.44 3.41
CA MET A 102 10.41 2.86 3.24
C MET A 102 10.84 3.64 4.49
N ASP A 103 11.54 4.75 4.29
CA ASP A 103 11.83 5.72 5.34
C ASP A 103 10.56 6.47 5.75
N SER A 104 10.40 6.72 7.04
CA SER A 104 9.22 7.37 7.61
C SER A 104 9.20 8.90 7.45
N SER A 105 9.80 9.43 6.37
CA SER A 105 9.75 10.85 6.03
C SER A 105 8.44 11.21 5.32
N LEU A 106 8.20 12.51 5.12
CA LEU A 106 7.07 13.02 4.34
C LEU A 106 7.59 14.00 3.26
N PRO A 107 7.58 13.64 1.96
CA PRO A 107 7.25 12.32 1.39
C PRO A 107 8.16 11.19 1.92
N GLY A 108 7.65 9.96 1.93
CA GLY A 108 8.47 8.77 2.24
C GLY A 108 9.55 8.54 1.18
N SER A 109 10.57 7.74 1.48
CA SER A 109 11.57 7.34 0.48
C SER A 109 11.97 5.87 0.55
N GLY A 110 12.18 5.24 -0.60
CA GLY A 110 12.54 3.83 -0.68
C GLY A 110 13.29 3.45 -1.96
N ASN A 111 13.89 2.26 -1.97
CA ASN A 111 14.52 1.70 -3.15
C ASN A 111 13.55 0.80 -3.90
N VAL A 112 13.51 0.96 -5.21
CA VAL A 112 12.68 0.14 -6.10
C VAL A 112 13.31 -1.24 -6.28
N THR A 113 12.48 -2.27 -6.17
CA THR A 113 12.81 -3.64 -6.62
C THR A 113 12.14 -4.01 -7.93
N LYS A 114 10.96 -3.42 -8.21
CA LYS A 114 10.24 -3.59 -9.48
C LYS A 114 9.31 -2.41 -9.75
N ILE A 115 9.09 -2.08 -11.02
CA ILE A 115 8.05 -1.13 -11.47
C ILE A 115 7.25 -1.77 -12.59
N GLU A 116 5.94 -1.55 -12.59
CA GLU A 116 5.02 -1.91 -13.68
C GLU A 116 4.17 -0.68 -14.06
N ILE A 117 4.14 -0.35 -15.34
CA ILE A 117 3.29 0.72 -15.90
C ILE A 117 1.90 0.15 -16.17
N LEU A 118 0.87 0.90 -15.77
CA LEU A 118 -0.55 0.53 -15.92
C LEU A 118 -1.24 1.25 -17.07
#